data_AF-A0A925YMI3-F1
#
_entry.id   AF-A0A925YMI3-F1
#
_cell.length_a   1.000
_cell.length_b   1.000
_cell.length_c   1.000
_cell.angle_alpha   90.00
_cell.angle_beta   90.00
_cell.angle_gamma   90.00
#
_symmetry.space_group_name_H-M   'P 1'
#
loop_
_entity.id
_entity.type
_entity.pdbx_description
1 polymer ?
#
loop_
_entity_poly.entity_id
_entity_poly.type
_entity_poly.pdbx_seq_one_letter_code
_entity_poly.pdbx_strand_id
1 'polypeptide(L)'
;MPNRNTDPLFQLVKSLEKSEKRNFKLYATRNSSGEELKSIQLFDALDKMNEYDEDLLLRKNPAIKKQQISNMKAHLYRQILSSLRLLNNTDNIDILLHEQMDYARILYNKGLYLQSLKVLDRIKESA
;
A
#
# COMPACT_ATOMS: atom_id res chain seq x y z
N MET A 1 -22.22 0.28 21.38
CA MET A 1 -22.49 0.41 19.93
C MET A 1 -21.16 0.70 19.25
N PRO A 2 -20.66 -0.12 18.32
CA PRO A 2 -19.42 0.20 17.64
C PRO A 2 -19.66 1.43 16.75
N ASN A 3 -18.81 2.44 16.91
CA ASN A 3 -18.93 3.73 16.24
C ASN A 3 -19.05 3.57 14.72
N ARG A 4 -20.12 4.14 14.15
CA ARG A 4 -20.39 4.17 12.70
C ARG A 4 -19.31 4.89 11.86
N ASN A 5 -18.31 5.51 12.51
CA ASN A 5 -17.26 6.31 11.86
C ASN A 5 -15.84 5.71 11.93
N THR A 6 -15.65 4.46 12.36
CA THR A 6 -14.31 3.92 12.68
C THR A 6 -13.90 2.68 11.91
N ASP A 7 -14.48 2.38 10.73
CA ASP A 7 -13.94 1.29 9.90
C ASP A 7 -12.56 1.70 9.36
N PRO A 8 -11.45 1.02 9.74
CA PRO A 8 -10.11 1.44 9.38
C PRO A 8 -9.84 1.38 7.87
N LEU A 9 -10.50 0.46 7.17
CA LEU A 9 -10.38 0.35 5.73
C LEU A 9 -11.08 1.52 5.04
N PHE A 10 -12.28 1.89 5.49
CA PHE A 10 -12.96 3.07 4.94
C PHE A 10 -12.14 4.34 5.13
N GLN A 11 -11.58 4.54 6.33
CA GLN A 11 -10.69 5.68 6.61
C GLN A 11 -9.47 5.68 5.68
N LEU A 12 -8.82 4.53 5.50
CA LEU A 12 -7.68 4.40 4.59
C LEU A 12 -8.08 4.73 3.15
N VAL A 13 -9.18 4.18 2.62
CA VAL A 13 -9.65 4.47 1.25
C VAL A 13 -9.91 5.96 1.05
N LYS A 14 -10.45 6.64 2.08
CA LYS A 14 -10.75 8.08 2.04
C LYS A 14 -9.54 8.97 2.20
N SER A 15 -8.46 8.52 2.84
CA SER A 15 -7.22 9.28 2.94
C SER A 15 -6.40 9.27 1.65
N LEU A 16 -6.68 8.36 0.70
CA LEU A 16 -5.90 8.23 -0.53
C LEU A 16 -6.06 9.45 -1.46
N GLU A 17 -4.96 9.88 -2.05
CA GLU A 17 -4.94 10.83 -3.15
C GLU A 17 -5.40 10.20 -4.48
N LYS A 18 -5.77 11.05 -5.45
CA LYS A 18 -6.22 10.58 -6.77
C LYS A 18 -5.16 9.73 -7.49
N SER A 19 -3.89 10.06 -7.32
CA SER A 19 -2.72 9.33 -7.81
C SER A 19 -2.63 7.93 -7.19
N GLU A 20 -2.73 7.84 -5.86
CA GLU A 20 -2.67 6.61 -5.09
C GLU A 20 -3.84 5.66 -5.43
N LYS A 21 -5.07 6.19 -5.54
CA LYS A 21 -6.25 5.41 -5.95
C LYS A 21 -6.07 4.80 -7.35
N ARG A 22 -5.53 5.58 -8.29
CA ARG A 22 -5.23 5.08 -9.65
C ARG A 22 -4.15 4.00 -9.60
N ASN A 23 -3.08 4.21 -8.82
CA ASN A 23 -2.00 3.24 -8.67
C ASN A 23 -2.52 1.90 -8.10
N PHE A 24 -3.35 1.94 -7.06
CA PHE A 24 -3.97 0.74 -6.50
C PHE A 24 -4.78 -0.03 -7.56
N LYS A 25 -5.61 0.66 -8.36
CA LYS A 25 -6.38 0.01 -9.42
C LYS A 25 -5.48 -0.67 -10.44
N LEU A 26 -4.43 0.01 -10.92
CA LEU A 26 -3.45 -0.57 -11.83
C LEU A 26 -2.74 -1.78 -11.21
N TYR A 27 -2.36 -1.69 -9.94
CA TYR A 27 -1.75 -2.79 -9.20
C TYR A 27 -2.67 -4.02 -9.13
N ALA A 28 -3.94 -3.83 -8.78
CA ALA A 28 -4.92 -4.91 -8.68
C ALA A 28 -5.28 -5.52 -10.06
N THR A 29 -5.23 -4.73 -11.15
CA THR A 29 -5.49 -5.22 -12.51
C THR A 29 -4.33 -5.99 -13.13
N ARG A 30 -3.09 -5.88 -12.61
CA ARG A 30 -1.92 -6.61 -13.17
C ARG A 30 -2.02 -8.13 -13.04
N ASN A 31 -2.72 -8.62 -12.02
CA ASN A 31 -2.89 -10.04 -11.74
C ASN A 31 -4.38 -10.40 -11.82
N SER A 32 -4.96 -10.38 -13.02
CA SER A 32 -6.40 -10.51 -13.32
C SER A 32 -7.09 -11.81 -12.87
N SER A 33 -6.99 -12.19 -11.60
CA SER A 33 -7.80 -13.25 -10.99
C SER A 33 -9.15 -12.69 -10.48
N GLY A 34 -10.10 -13.60 -10.29
CA GLY A 34 -11.47 -13.24 -9.90
C GLY A 34 -11.58 -12.58 -8.52
N GLU A 35 -10.59 -12.74 -7.64
CA GLU A 35 -10.56 -12.12 -6.31
C GLU A 35 -10.14 -10.64 -6.35
N GLU A 36 -9.26 -10.27 -7.28
CA GLU A 36 -8.81 -8.90 -7.52
C GLU A 36 -9.95 -8.06 -8.08
N LEU A 37 -10.75 -8.62 -9.00
CA LEU A 37 -11.94 -7.95 -9.50
C LEU A 37 -12.93 -7.62 -8.38
N LYS A 38 -13.14 -8.53 -7.43
CA LYS A 38 -13.99 -8.29 -6.25
C LYS A 38 -13.39 -7.24 -5.32
N SER A 39 -12.07 -7.20 -5.19
CA SER A 39 -11.36 -6.21 -4.37
C SER A 39 -11.47 -4.81 -4.97
N ILE A 40 -11.38 -4.67 -6.31
CA ILE A 40 -11.62 -3.39 -7.02
C ILE A 40 -13.08 -2.94 -6.86
N GLN A 41 -14.05 -3.85 -6.99
CA GLN A 41 -15.46 -3.53 -6.78
C GLN A 41 -15.75 -3.02 -5.36
N LEU A 42 -15.21 -3.70 -4.35
CA LEU A 42 -15.32 -3.28 -2.95
C LEU A 42 -14.68 -1.91 -2.73
N PHE A 43 -13.48 -1.69 -3.28
CA PHE A 43 -12.79 -0.41 -3.22
C PHE A 43 -13.63 0.73 -3.81
N ASP A 44 -14.18 0.54 -5.01
CA ASP A 44 -15.00 1.56 -5.68
C ASP A 44 -16.30 1.85 -4.92
N ALA A 45 -16.90 0.84 -4.30
CA ALA A 45 -18.07 1.03 -3.47
C ALA A 45 -17.76 1.87 -2.23
N LEU A 46 -16.64 1.61 -1.55
CA LEU A 46 -16.19 2.38 -0.38
C LEU A 46 -15.77 3.80 -0.76
N ASP A 47 -15.07 3.99 -1.89
CA ASP A 47 -14.61 5.31 -2.34
C ASP A 47 -15.80 6.24 -2.69
N LYS A 48 -16.92 5.69 -3.18
CA LYS A 48 -18.12 6.46 -3.51
C LYS A 48 -19.02 6.79 -2.32
N MET A 49 -18.82 6.15 -1.17
CA MET A 49 -19.65 6.37 0.03
C MET A 49 -19.19 7.62 0.78
N ASN A 50 -20.13 8.46 1.22
CA ASN A 50 -19.77 9.62 2.06
C ASN A 50 -19.53 9.20 3.51
N GLU A 51 -20.37 8.30 4.03
CA GLU A 51 -20.28 7.72 5.36
C GLU A 51 -20.27 6.19 5.24
N TYR A 52 -19.62 5.55 6.20
CA TYR A 52 -19.50 4.11 6.21
C TYR A 52 -20.82 3.44 6.65
N ASP A 53 -21.40 2.63 5.76
CA ASP A 53 -22.59 1.83 6.04
C ASP A 53 -22.45 0.43 5.40
N GLU A 54 -22.25 -0.59 6.25
CA GLU A 54 -22.07 -1.97 5.81
C GLU A 54 -23.32 -2.57 5.17
N ASP A 55 -24.51 -2.22 5.68
CA ASP A 55 -25.77 -2.75 5.17
C ASP A 55 -26.04 -2.17 3.77
N LEU A 56 -25.77 -0.88 3.58
CA LEU A 56 -25.85 -0.23 2.26
C LEU A 56 -24.81 -0.82 1.29
N LEU A 57 -23.60 -1.11 1.77
CA LEU A 57 -22.54 -1.75 0.99
C LEU A 57 -22.95 -3.14 0.48
N LEU A 58 -23.54 -3.97 1.34
CA LEU A 58 -24.03 -5.29 0.99
C LEU A 58 -25.25 -5.22 0.06
N ARG A 59 -26.18 -4.28 0.28
CA ARG A 59 -27.34 -4.08 -0.60
C ARG A 59 -26.96 -3.68 -2.01
N LYS A 60 -25.95 -2.81 -2.17
CA LYS A 60 -25.47 -2.37 -3.49
C LYS A 60 -24.61 -3.40 -4.20
N ASN A 61 -24.06 -4.39 -3.48
CA ASN A 61 -23.18 -5.41 -4.01
C ASN A 61 -23.67 -6.82 -3.64
N PRO A 62 -24.76 -7.32 -4.27
CA PRO A 62 -25.33 -8.62 -3.95
C PRO A 62 -24.39 -9.80 -4.22
N ALA A 63 -23.32 -9.60 -5.01
CA ALA A 63 -22.26 -10.58 -5.21
C ALA A 63 -21.39 -10.82 -3.95
N ILE A 64 -21.42 -9.91 -2.97
CA ILE A 64 -20.64 -9.99 -1.73
C ILE A 64 -21.52 -10.58 -0.63
N LYS A 65 -21.20 -11.80 -0.20
CA LYS A 65 -21.89 -12.41 0.95
C LYS A 65 -21.43 -11.75 2.25
N LYS A 66 -22.37 -11.50 3.17
CA LYS A 66 -22.07 -10.95 4.51
C LYS A 66 -20.99 -11.75 5.26
N GLN A 67 -20.95 -13.06 5.11
CA GLN A 67 -19.92 -13.92 5.72
C GLN A 67 -18.51 -13.68 5.16
N GLN A 68 -18.40 -13.23 3.91
CA GLN A 68 -17.11 -13.03 3.23
C GLN A 68 -16.57 -11.61 3.42
N ILE A 69 -17.41 -10.66 3.84
CA ILE A 69 -17.05 -9.24 3.84
C ILE A 69 -15.85 -8.93 4.75
N SER A 70 -15.78 -9.56 5.93
CA SER A 70 -14.66 -9.35 6.86
C SER A 70 -13.32 -9.75 6.23
N ASN A 71 -13.28 -10.92 5.57
CA ASN A 71 -12.08 -11.41 4.91
C ASN A 71 -11.72 -10.56 3.68
N MET A 72 -12.73 -10.16 2.89
CA MET A 72 -12.53 -9.29 1.74
C MET A 72 -12.00 -7.91 2.14
N LYS A 73 -12.49 -7.34 3.23
CA LYS A 73 -11.96 -6.09 3.77
C LYS A 73 -10.51 -6.23 4.23
N ALA A 74 -10.19 -7.28 4.98
CA ALA A 74 -8.82 -7.55 5.43
C ALA A 74 -7.86 -7.76 4.24
N HIS A 75 -8.34 -8.43 3.19
CA HIS A 75 -7.60 -8.60 1.94
C HIS A 75 -7.37 -7.26 1.24
N LEU A 76 -8.43 -6.48 1.01
CA LEU A 76 -8.35 -5.17 0.37
C LEU A 76 -7.42 -4.21 1.12
N TYR A 77 -7.51 -4.19 2.46
CA TYR A 77 -6.63 -3.38 3.29
C TYR A 77 -5.15 -3.72 3.05
N ARG A 78 -4.80 -5.02 3.05
CA ARG A 78 -3.43 -5.46 2.75
C ARG A 78 -2.99 -5.13 1.33
N GLN A 79 -3.89 -5.23 0.35
CA GLN A 79 -3.57 -4.89 -1.03
C GLN A 79 -3.33 -3.39 -1.22
N ILE A 80 -4.11 -2.51 -0.60
CA ILE A 80 -3.89 -1.06 -0.63
C ILE A 80 -2.55 -0.71 0.01
N LEU A 81 -2.24 -1.26 1.19
CA LEU A 81 -0.94 -1.01 1.82
C LEU A 81 0.23 -1.51 0.95
N SER A 82 0.06 -2.66 0.28
CA SER A 82 1.08 -3.20 -0.62
C SER A 82 1.27 -2.33 -1.86
N SER A 83 0.19 -1.80 -2.44
CA SER A 83 0.28 -0.92 -3.61
C SER A 83 0.92 0.44 -3.27
N LEU A 84 0.60 1.00 -2.10
CA LEU A 84 1.21 2.23 -1.58
C LEU A 84 2.69 2.03 -1.29
N ARG A 85 3.06 0.92 -0.64
CA ARG A 85 4.48 0.60 -0.39
C ARG A 85 5.27 0.50 -1.70
N LEU A 86 4.69 -0.08 -2.75
CA LEU A 86 5.34 -0.16 -4.06
C LEU A 86 5.43 1.19 -4.77
N LEU A 87 4.44 2.08 -4.57
CA LEU A 87 4.49 3.45 -5.07
C LEU A 87 5.59 4.25 -4.36
N ASN A 88 5.66 4.10 -3.04
CA ASN A 88 6.61 4.81 -2.19
C ASN A 88 8.00 4.17 -2.20
N ASN A 89 8.18 2.97 -2.78
CA ASN A 89 9.53 2.44 -3.01
C ASN A 89 10.35 3.33 -3.96
N THR A 90 9.69 4.12 -4.82
CA THR A 90 10.33 5.17 -5.61
C THR A 90 10.69 6.40 -4.75
N ASP A 91 9.94 6.68 -3.68
CA ASP A 91 10.18 7.79 -2.76
C ASP A 91 11.07 7.41 -1.55
N ASN A 92 11.31 6.11 -1.33
CA ASN A 92 12.18 5.58 -0.27
C ASN A 92 13.66 5.60 -0.67
N ILE A 93 14.05 6.44 -1.62
CA ILE A 93 15.47 6.69 -1.92
C ILE A 93 16.18 7.10 -0.63
N ASP A 94 15.57 7.90 0.23
CA ASP A 94 16.15 8.27 1.53
C ASP A 94 16.46 7.07 2.43
N ILE A 95 15.53 6.11 2.53
CA ILE A 95 15.74 4.88 3.32
C ILE A 95 16.88 4.06 2.72
N LEU A 96 16.91 3.93 1.40
CA LEU A 96 17.97 3.20 0.70
C LEU A 96 19.33 3.89 0.87
N LEU A 97 19.40 5.23 0.75
CA LEU A 97 20.62 6.01 0.94
C LEU A 97 21.12 5.89 2.37
N HIS A 98 20.24 5.93 3.38
CA HIS A 98 20.60 5.70 4.78
C HIS A 98 21.17 4.30 5.01
N GLU A 99 20.52 3.27 4.48
CA GLU A 99 20.99 1.89 4.59
C GLU A 99 22.37 1.71 3.94
N GLN A 100 22.59 2.30 2.74
CA GLN A 100 23.89 2.26 2.08
C GLN A 100 24.96 3.04 2.88
N MET A 101 24.62 4.17 3.50
CA MET A 101 25.54 4.91 4.37
C MET A 101 25.95 4.07 5.58
N ASP A 102 25.03 3.34 6.19
CA ASP A 102 25.31 2.45 7.30
C ASP A 102 26.25 1.32 6.89
N TYR A 103 26.06 0.73 5.70
CA TYR A 103 26.98 -0.25 5.14
C TYR A 103 28.39 0.32 4.91
N ALA A 104 28.50 1.52 4.35
CA ALA A 104 29.79 2.19 4.19
C ALA A 104 30.49 2.36 5.54
N ARG A 105 29.77 2.80 6.58
CA ARG A 105 30.33 2.97 7.93
C ARG A 105 30.79 1.65 8.55
N ILE A 106 30.01 0.58 8.41
CA ILE A 106 30.41 -0.76 8.89
C ILE A 106 31.69 -1.22 8.19
N LEU A 107 31.77 -1.10 6.86
CA LEU A 107 32.95 -1.47 6.08
C LEU A 107 34.19 -0.68 6.49
N TYR A 108 34.04 0.64 6.68
CA TYR A 108 35.10 1.51 7.17
C TYR A 108 35.63 1.06 8.53
N ASN A 109 34.73 0.83 9.49
CA ASN A 109 35.09 0.36 10.84
C ASN A 109 35.77 -1.02 10.85
N LYS A 110 35.58 -1.81 9.80
CA LYS A 110 36.24 -3.12 9.59
C LYS A 110 37.56 -3.01 8.82
N GLY A 111 38.01 -1.81 8.47
CA GLY A 111 39.23 -1.58 7.68
C GLY A 111 39.08 -1.83 6.17
N LEU A 112 37.86 -2.08 5.70
CA LEU A 112 37.54 -2.34 4.28
C LEU A 112 37.31 -1.02 3.54
N TYR A 113 38.35 -0.18 3.49
CA TYR A 113 38.23 1.21 3.02
C TYR A 113 37.86 1.33 1.53
N LEU A 114 38.41 0.48 0.67
CA LEU A 114 38.09 0.51 -0.76
C LEU A 114 36.63 0.11 -1.03
N GLN A 115 36.09 -0.84 -0.25
CA GLN A 115 34.70 -1.27 -0.34
C GLN A 115 33.77 -0.18 0.20
N SER A 116 34.13 0.44 1.33
CA SER A 116 33.43 1.61 1.86
C SER A 116 33.37 2.72 0.83
N LEU A 117 34.49 3.04 0.16
CA LEU A 117 34.55 4.09 -0.85
C LEU A 117 33.63 3.79 -2.05
N LYS A 118 33.67 2.55 -2.56
CA LYS A 118 32.78 2.11 -3.65
C LYS A 118 31.30 2.24 -3.31
N VAL A 119 30.92 1.99 -2.05
CA VAL A 119 29.54 2.16 -1.59
C VAL A 119 29.19 3.65 -1.54
N LEU A 120 30.07 4.50 -0.99
CA LEU A 120 29.88 5.95 -0.96
C LEU A 120 29.77 6.58 -2.36
N ASP A 121 30.56 6.11 -3.33
CA ASP A 121 30.49 6.59 -4.72
C ASP A 121 29.11 6.29 -5.34
N ARG A 122 28.56 5.09 -5.11
CA ARG A 122 27.20 4.74 -5.57
C ARG A 122 26.10 5.55 -4.90
N ILE A 123 26.25 5.85 -3.61
CA ILE A 123 25.32 6.72 -2.87
C ILE A 123 25.31 8.10 -3.52
N LYS A 124 26.48 8.65 -3.85
CA LYS A 124 26.62 9.96 -4.50
C LYS A 124 26.01 10.00 -5.90
N GLU A 125 26.06 8.90 -6.64
CA GLU A 125 25.40 8.80 -7.96
C GLU A 125 23.87 8.67 -7.86
N SER A 126 23.36 8.20 -6.72
CA SER A 126 21.94 7.92 -6.50
C SER A 126 21.20 9.01 -5.71
N ALA A 127 21.90 10.07 -5.29
CA ALA A 127 21.40 11.23 -4.55
C ALA A 127 21.37 12.46 -5.45
#